data_AF-A0A1J7CBH9-F1
#
_entry.id   AF-A0A1J7CBH9-F1
#
_cell.length_a   1.000
_cell.length_b   1.000
_cell.length_c   1.000
_cell.angle_alpha   90.00
_cell.angle_beta   90.00
_cell.angle_gamma   90.00
#
_symmetry.space_group_name_H-M   'P 1'
#
loop_
_entity.id
_entity.type
_entity.pdbx_description
1 polymer ?
#
loop_
_entity_poly.entity_id
_entity_poly.type
_entity_poly.pdbx_seq_one_letter_code
_entity_poly.pdbx_strand_id
1 'polypeptide(L)'
;MPDPTASTTGRPPWLERLAVLIAGDHAASGDPVDAGAQMSVAEPDGTEVFRAALARHHRIDDEDPHLIWIRPLLGGSETLKDGPVFNLSLVRRRSLGWDTGEVVDDTVVLHLRSGQVATVGPAAGEELARLQRWDRFTFRLTAAERRALAALDADSWHGSYA
;
A
#
# COMPACT_ATOMS: atom_id res chain seq x y z
N MET A 1 -32.84 21.67 23.33
CA MET A 1 -31.53 22.12 22.82
C MET A 1 -30.84 20.91 22.24
N PRO A 2 -30.77 20.75 20.91
CA PRO A 2 -30.00 19.69 20.29
C PRO A 2 -28.51 20.08 20.19
N ASP A 3 -27.66 19.09 20.30
CA ASP A 3 -26.19 19.13 20.28
C ASP A 3 -25.65 19.58 18.89
N PRO A 4 -24.78 20.59 18.77
CA PRO A 4 -24.32 21.12 17.48
C PRO A 4 -23.14 20.37 16.82
N THR A 5 -22.70 19.22 17.32
CA THR A 5 -21.53 18.50 16.76
C THR A 5 -21.82 17.04 16.46
N ALA A 6 -22.80 16.77 15.59
CA ALA A 6 -22.71 15.60 14.74
C ALA A 6 -21.65 15.92 13.68
N SER A 7 -20.37 15.77 14.05
CA SER A 7 -19.24 15.87 13.12
C SER A 7 -19.50 14.91 11.98
N THR A 8 -19.72 15.45 10.78
CA THR A 8 -19.71 14.67 9.54
C THR A 8 -18.47 13.79 9.57
N THR A 9 -18.64 12.49 9.78
CA THR A 9 -17.56 11.48 9.76
C THR A 9 -17.10 11.31 8.31
N GLY A 10 -16.50 12.37 7.76
CA GLY A 10 -15.87 12.36 6.46
C GLY A 10 -14.58 11.57 6.55
N ARG A 11 -14.33 10.73 5.56
CA ARG A 11 -13.04 10.08 5.38
C ARG A 11 -11.93 11.16 5.37
N PRO A 12 -10.81 10.98 6.08
CA PRO A 12 -9.71 11.95 6.03
C PRO A 12 -9.22 12.15 4.59
N PRO A 13 -8.95 13.39 4.14
CA PRO A 13 -8.52 13.67 2.76
C PRO A 13 -7.26 12.88 2.34
N TRP A 14 -6.33 12.68 3.28
CA TRP A 14 -5.12 11.90 3.02
C TRP A 14 -5.43 10.44 2.68
N LEU A 15 -6.52 9.87 3.20
CA LEU A 15 -6.88 8.47 2.95
C LEU A 15 -7.47 8.30 1.55
N GLU A 16 -8.21 9.29 1.06
CA GLU A 16 -8.65 9.32 -0.35
C GLU A 16 -7.44 9.45 -1.28
N ARG A 17 -6.49 10.33 -0.95
CA ARG A 17 -5.27 10.48 -1.73
C ARG A 17 -4.43 9.21 -1.74
N LEU A 18 -4.32 8.54 -0.60
CA LEU A 18 -3.62 7.27 -0.48
C LEU A 18 -4.25 6.20 -1.39
N ALA A 19 -5.58 6.14 -1.43
CA ALA A 19 -6.29 5.20 -2.31
C ALA A 19 -5.97 5.45 -3.79
N VAL A 20 -5.98 6.72 -4.23
CA VAL A 20 -5.60 7.13 -5.60
C VAL A 20 -4.15 6.76 -5.94
N LEU A 21 -3.22 7.01 -5.01
CA LEU A 21 -1.82 6.66 -5.17
C LEU A 21 -1.63 5.15 -5.33
N ILE A 22 -2.22 4.36 -4.43
CA ILE A 22 -2.10 2.89 -4.42
C ILE A 22 -2.77 2.26 -5.64
N ALA A 23 -3.94 2.77 -6.06
CA ALA A 23 -4.63 2.29 -7.24
C ALA A 23 -3.84 2.57 -8.52
N GLY A 24 -3.11 3.69 -8.59
CA GLY A 24 -2.44 4.15 -9.81
C GLY A 24 -3.29 5.12 -10.64
N ASP A 25 -4.41 5.61 -10.09
CA ASP A 25 -5.37 6.48 -10.79
C ASP A 25 -4.84 7.89 -11.11
N HIS A 26 -3.56 8.14 -10.81
CA HIS A 26 -2.82 9.36 -11.16
C HIS A 26 -1.92 9.18 -12.41
N ALA A 27 -2.01 8.03 -13.09
CA ALA A 27 -1.30 7.78 -14.34
C ALA A 27 -1.70 8.78 -15.43
N ALA A 28 -0.73 9.47 -16.03
CA ALA A 28 -0.97 10.39 -17.14
C ALA A 28 -1.49 9.67 -18.41
N SER A 29 -1.16 8.38 -18.58
CA SER A 29 -1.65 7.55 -19.68
C SER A 29 -3.11 7.12 -19.50
N GLY A 30 -3.65 7.21 -18.28
CA GLY A 30 -4.93 6.62 -17.89
C GLY A 30 -4.89 5.12 -17.63
N ASP A 31 -3.74 4.45 -17.79
CA ASP A 31 -3.54 3.04 -17.39
C ASP A 31 -2.99 2.97 -15.96
N PRO A 32 -3.74 2.42 -14.98
CA PRO A 32 -3.28 2.33 -13.59
C PRO A 32 -1.99 1.51 -13.40
N VAL A 33 -1.61 0.66 -14.37
CA VAL A 33 -0.36 -0.12 -14.33
C VAL A 33 0.88 0.74 -14.59
N ASP A 34 0.72 1.88 -15.27
CA ASP A 34 1.81 2.82 -15.56
C ASP A 34 2.17 3.70 -14.34
N ALA A 35 1.35 3.67 -13.29
CA ALA A 35 1.59 4.39 -12.05
C ALA A 35 1.35 3.48 -10.83
N GLY A 36 1.52 4.03 -9.64
CA GLY A 36 1.27 3.33 -8.38
C GLY A 36 1.98 4.03 -7.23
N ALA A 37 2.00 3.38 -6.07
CA ALA A 37 2.57 3.99 -4.87
C ALA A 37 3.86 3.32 -4.43
N GLN A 38 4.78 4.13 -3.91
CA GLN A 38 5.88 3.68 -3.07
C GLN A 38 5.76 4.34 -1.70
N MET A 39 6.30 3.67 -0.70
CA MET A 39 6.40 4.18 0.66
C MET A 39 7.87 4.24 1.08
N SER A 40 8.27 5.35 1.67
CA SER A 40 9.47 5.45 2.49
C SER A 40 9.09 5.65 3.96
N VAL A 41 9.92 5.14 4.87
CA VAL A 41 9.80 5.41 6.30
C VAL A 41 11.13 5.96 6.78
N ALA A 42 11.05 7.07 7.52
CA ALA A 42 12.20 7.74 8.10
C ALA A 42 12.08 7.79 9.63
N GLU A 43 13.25 7.74 10.29
CA GLU A 43 13.40 8.05 11.71
C GLU A 43 13.13 9.54 11.99
N PRO A 44 12.90 9.95 13.26
CA PRO A 44 12.69 11.34 13.61
C PRO A 44 13.83 12.30 13.19
N ASP A 45 15.04 11.77 13.01
CA ASP A 45 16.20 12.54 12.52
C ASP A 45 16.24 12.71 11.00
N GLY A 46 15.26 12.15 10.28
CA GLY A 46 15.14 12.18 8.82
C GLY A 46 15.85 11.04 8.10
N THR A 47 16.49 10.11 8.81
CA THR A 47 17.18 8.96 8.20
C THR A 47 16.16 7.97 7.65
N GLU A 48 16.20 7.74 6.34
CA GLU A 48 15.37 6.70 5.70
C GLU A 48 15.83 5.30 6.12
N VAL A 49 14.91 4.53 6.71
CA VAL A 49 15.17 3.16 7.19
C VAL A 49 14.44 2.11 6.38
N PHE A 50 13.50 2.52 5.54
CA PHE A 50 12.70 1.61 4.73
C PHE A 50 12.21 2.29 3.46
N ARG A 51 12.23 1.55 2.36
CA ARG A 51 11.58 1.92 1.10
C ARG A 51 11.04 0.68 0.40
N ALA A 52 9.80 0.76 -0.08
CA ALA A 52 9.23 -0.27 -0.92
C ALA A 52 8.09 0.26 -1.79
N ALA A 53 7.91 -0.36 -2.95
CA ALA A 53 6.66 -0.28 -3.69
C ALA A 53 5.50 -0.85 -2.86
N LEU A 54 4.30 -0.30 -3.03
CA LEU A 54 3.08 -0.78 -2.38
C LEU A 54 2.19 -1.51 -3.38
N ALA A 55 1.78 -2.73 -3.06
CA ALA A 55 0.76 -3.43 -3.83
C ALA A 55 -0.55 -2.62 -3.86
N ARG A 56 -1.42 -2.91 -4.83
CA ARG A 56 -2.71 -2.24 -5.11
C ARG A 56 -3.77 -2.32 -4.00
N HIS A 57 -3.42 -2.72 -2.79
CA HIS A 57 -4.36 -3.03 -1.71
C HIS A 57 -4.04 -2.23 -0.45
N HIS A 58 -5.07 -1.63 0.12
CA HIS A 58 -5.05 -1.01 1.45
C HIS A 58 -6.39 -1.25 2.16
N ARG A 59 -6.39 -1.24 3.49
CA ARG A 59 -7.60 -1.38 4.30
C ARG A 59 -7.42 -0.68 5.65
N ILE A 60 -8.40 0.10 6.10
CA ILE A 60 -8.43 0.58 7.49
C ILE A 60 -8.89 -0.57 8.38
N ASP A 61 -8.27 -0.71 9.54
CA ASP A 61 -8.67 -1.73 10.51
C ASP A 61 -10.07 -1.46 11.06
N ASP A 62 -10.86 -2.52 11.19
CA ASP A 62 -12.25 -2.40 11.63
C ASP A 62 -12.36 -2.17 13.14
N GLU A 63 -11.33 -2.55 13.90
CA GLU A 63 -11.26 -2.40 15.36
C GLU A 63 -10.48 -1.14 15.78
N ASP A 64 -9.46 -0.74 15.00
CA ASP A 64 -8.68 0.49 15.22
C ASP A 64 -8.67 1.41 13.97
N PRO A 65 -9.49 2.48 13.92
CA PRO A 65 -9.53 3.38 12.77
C PRO A 65 -8.23 4.15 12.51
N HIS A 66 -7.29 4.11 13.46
CA HIS A 66 -5.95 4.69 13.37
C HIS A 66 -4.88 3.66 12.95
N LEU A 67 -5.31 2.49 12.47
CA LEU A 67 -4.45 1.47 11.90
C LEU A 67 -4.82 1.26 10.43
N ILE A 68 -3.81 1.28 9.57
CA ILE A 68 -3.97 0.95 8.15
C ILE A 68 -3.13 -0.28 7.78
N TRP A 69 -3.77 -1.22 7.11
CA TRP A 69 -3.14 -2.37 6.47
C TRP A 69 -2.74 -2.00 5.05
N ILE A 70 -1.46 -2.19 4.75
CA ILE A 70 -0.88 -2.03 3.42
C ILE A 70 -0.03 -3.26 3.08
N ARG A 71 0.37 -3.42 1.81
CA ARG A 71 1.22 -4.54 1.39
C ARG A 71 2.47 -4.05 0.65
N PRO A 72 3.57 -3.79 1.37
CA PRO A 72 4.85 -3.51 0.75
C PRO A 72 5.34 -4.71 -0.08
N LEU A 73 5.81 -4.44 -1.30
CA LEU A 73 6.36 -5.44 -2.21
C LEU A 73 7.83 -5.71 -1.86
N LEU A 74 8.03 -6.62 -0.91
CA LEU A 74 9.35 -7.09 -0.52
C LEU A 74 9.70 -8.39 -1.25
N GLY A 75 10.92 -8.45 -1.79
CA GLY A 75 11.42 -9.61 -2.52
C GLY A 75 10.85 -9.71 -3.94
N GLY A 76 10.54 -10.95 -4.35
CA GLY A 76 10.23 -11.32 -5.73
C GLY A 76 11.48 -11.71 -6.51
N SER A 77 11.35 -12.72 -7.37
CA SER A 77 12.41 -13.17 -8.27
C SER A 77 11.89 -13.28 -9.70
N GLU A 78 12.81 -13.20 -10.65
CA GLU A 78 12.51 -13.46 -12.05
C GLU A 78 12.97 -14.86 -12.39
N THR A 79 12.05 -15.67 -12.90
CA THR A 79 12.33 -17.04 -13.34
C THR A 79 12.32 -17.09 -14.86
N LEU A 80 13.25 -17.83 -15.45
CA LEU A 80 13.34 -17.95 -16.92
C LEU A 80 12.09 -18.62 -17.53
N LYS A 81 11.41 -19.46 -16.76
CA LYS A 81 10.23 -20.22 -17.21
C LYS A 81 8.94 -19.46 -17.00
N ASP A 82 8.79 -18.84 -15.83
CA ASP A 82 7.52 -18.28 -15.38
C ASP A 82 7.59 -16.76 -15.23
N GLY A 83 8.67 -16.06 -15.63
CA GLY A 83 8.78 -14.61 -15.45
C GLY A 83 8.75 -14.20 -13.96
N PRO A 84 8.18 -13.02 -13.58
CA PRO A 84 8.16 -12.57 -12.20
C PRO A 84 7.33 -13.50 -11.30
N VAL A 85 7.91 -13.92 -10.18
CA VAL A 85 7.26 -14.76 -9.16
C VAL A 85 7.43 -14.09 -7.81
N PHE A 86 6.32 -13.98 -7.07
CA PHE A 86 6.30 -13.50 -5.70
C PHE A 86 5.80 -14.60 -4.78
N ASN A 87 6.49 -14.78 -3.66
CA ASN A 87 5.98 -15.60 -2.56
C ASN A 87 5.02 -14.73 -1.73
N LEU A 88 3.75 -15.10 -1.69
CA LEU A 88 2.70 -14.33 -1.01
C LEU A 88 2.82 -14.38 0.52
N SER A 89 3.52 -15.39 1.06
CA SER A 89 3.93 -15.44 2.47
C SER A 89 5.12 -14.54 2.79
N LEU A 90 5.86 -14.02 1.79
CA LEU A 90 6.92 -13.03 1.99
C LEU A 90 6.42 -11.61 1.71
N VAL A 91 5.53 -11.45 0.73
CA VAL A 91 4.83 -10.20 0.45
C VAL A 91 3.68 -10.01 1.44
N ARG A 92 3.99 -10.00 2.74
CA ARG A 92 2.98 -9.91 3.81
C ARG A 92 2.37 -8.52 3.88
N ARG A 93 1.12 -8.45 4.34
CA ARG A 93 0.55 -7.19 4.78
C ARG A 93 1.32 -6.68 6.01
N ARG A 94 1.33 -5.36 6.18
CA ARG A 94 1.91 -4.67 7.32
C ARG A 94 0.88 -3.67 7.84
N SER A 95 0.72 -3.65 9.15
CA SER A 95 -0.05 -2.63 9.86
C SER A 95 0.81 -1.40 10.09
N LEU A 96 0.27 -0.23 9.82
CA LEU A 96 0.84 1.06 10.21
C LEU A 96 -0.14 1.75 11.16
N GLY A 97 0.26 1.87 12.43
CA GLY A 97 -0.46 2.70 13.39
C GLY A 97 -0.02 4.16 13.23
N TRP A 98 -0.98 5.05 12.99
CA TRP A 98 -0.73 6.47 12.74
C TRP A 98 -1.42 7.34 13.79
N ASP A 99 -0.81 8.47 14.12
CA ASP A 99 -1.39 9.49 15.01
C ASP A 99 -2.01 10.62 14.19
N THR A 100 -1.28 11.11 13.18
CA THR A 100 -1.77 12.12 12.24
C THR A 100 -1.41 11.74 10.81
N GLY A 101 -2.21 12.24 9.87
CA GLY A 101 -1.98 12.06 8.45
C GLY A 101 -2.38 13.32 7.68
N GLU A 102 -1.59 13.66 6.68
CA GLU A 102 -1.81 14.85 5.85
C GLU A 102 -1.34 14.62 4.40
N VAL A 103 -1.74 15.55 3.53
CA VAL A 103 -1.27 15.59 2.14
C VAL A 103 -0.29 16.74 1.99
N VAL A 104 0.94 16.46 1.57
CA VAL A 104 1.99 17.45 1.31
C VAL A 104 2.52 17.20 -0.09
N ASP A 105 2.47 18.21 -0.96
CA ASP A 105 2.97 18.13 -2.34
C ASP A 105 2.52 16.86 -3.10
N ASP A 106 1.22 16.55 -2.99
CA ASP A 106 0.57 15.39 -3.63
C ASP A 106 1.02 14.00 -3.11
N THR A 107 1.80 13.99 -2.03
CA THR A 107 2.18 12.81 -1.23
C THR A 107 1.38 12.75 0.07
N VAL A 108 1.23 11.55 0.60
CA VAL A 108 0.60 11.32 1.91
C VAL A 108 1.71 11.17 2.94
N VAL A 109 1.68 12.01 3.97
CA VAL A 109 2.61 11.95 5.11
C VAL A 109 1.85 11.45 6.33
N LEU A 110 2.34 10.38 6.95
CA LEU A 110 1.79 9.80 8.16
C LEU A 110 2.82 9.88 9.28
N HIS A 111 2.45 10.52 10.38
CA HIS A 111 3.21 10.43 11.62
C HIS A 111 2.77 9.15 12.34
N LEU A 112 3.70 8.20 12.45
CA LEU A 112 3.42 6.90 13.03
C LEU A 112 3.50 6.95 14.56
N ARG A 113 2.73 6.08 15.22
CA ARG A 113 2.76 5.89 16.68
C ARG A 113 4.15 5.50 17.21
N SER A 114 5.03 4.99 16.34
CA SER A 114 6.43 4.68 16.67
C SER A 114 7.32 5.94 16.75
N GLY A 115 6.81 7.11 16.37
CA GLY A 115 7.59 8.35 16.19
C GLY A 115 8.22 8.50 14.80
N GLN A 116 8.18 7.46 13.97
CA GLN A 116 8.65 7.50 12.59
C GLN A 116 7.68 8.25 11.67
N VAL A 117 8.17 8.67 10.50
CA VAL A 117 7.36 9.31 9.47
C VAL A 117 7.31 8.41 8.25
N ALA A 118 6.11 8.00 7.84
CA ALA A 118 5.89 7.28 6.59
C ALA A 118 5.38 8.24 5.52
N THR A 119 6.07 8.29 4.38
CA THR A 119 5.68 9.09 3.23
C THR A 119 5.30 8.17 2.08
N VAL A 120 4.09 8.34 1.55
CA VAL A 120 3.58 7.60 0.40
C VAL A 120 3.41 8.54 -0.77
N GLY A 121 4.05 8.23 -1.88
CA GLY A 121 3.97 9.03 -3.11
C GLY A 121 4.02 8.16 -4.36
N PRO A 122 4.02 8.78 -5.55
CA PRO A 122 4.14 8.06 -6.81
C PRO A 122 5.39 7.17 -6.83
N ALA A 123 5.22 5.92 -7.24
CA ALA A 123 6.34 5.03 -7.47
C ALA A 123 7.16 5.50 -8.68
N ALA A 124 8.48 5.40 -8.59
CA ALA A 124 9.39 5.70 -9.69
C ALA A 124 10.46 4.62 -9.80
N GLY A 125 11.27 4.67 -10.87
CA GLY A 125 12.47 3.83 -11.01
C GLY A 125 12.23 2.34 -10.76
N GLU A 126 12.97 1.77 -9.80
CA GLU A 126 12.92 0.34 -9.49
C GLU A 126 11.61 -0.09 -8.84
N GLU A 127 11.00 0.78 -8.03
CA GLU A 127 9.74 0.56 -7.36
C GLU A 127 8.59 0.44 -8.35
N LEU A 128 8.54 1.33 -9.36
CA LEU A 128 7.55 1.24 -10.43
C LEU A 128 7.76 -0.04 -11.26
N ALA A 129 9.00 -0.36 -11.63
CA ALA A 129 9.30 -1.61 -12.33
C ALA A 129 8.90 -2.86 -11.49
N ARG A 130 9.04 -2.79 -10.16
CA ARG A 130 8.58 -3.85 -9.25
C ARG A 130 7.06 -3.95 -9.21
N LEU A 131 6.33 -2.84 -9.26
CA LEU A 131 4.86 -2.84 -9.36
C LEU A 131 4.38 -3.46 -10.67
N GLN A 132 4.97 -3.09 -11.80
CA GLN A 132 4.61 -3.67 -13.09
C GLN A 132 4.87 -5.18 -13.12
N ARG A 133 5.96 -5.66 -12.50
CA ARG A 133 6.21 -7.11 -12.30
C ARG A 133 5.14 -7.75 -11.43
N TRP A 134 4.73 -7.08 -10.36
CA TRP A 134 3.67 -7.55 -9.47
C TRP A 134 2.33 -7.64 -10.20
N ASP A 135 1.93 -6.62 -10.94
CA ASP A 135 0.67 -6.61 -11.69
C ASP A 135 0.66 -7.77 -12.70
N ARG A 136 1.77 -7.98 -13.44
CA ARG A 136 1.95 -9.16 -14.31
C ARG A 136 1.82 -10.49 -13.59
N PHE A 137 2.36 -10.60 -12.38
CA PHE A 137 2.23 -11.79 -11.54
C PHE A 137 0.76 -12.02 -11.12
N THR A 138 0.05 -10.98 -10.70
CA THR A 138 -1.35 -11.10 -10.24
C THR A 138 -2.33 -11.53 -11.33
N PHE A 139 -2.03 -11.29 -12.61
CA PHE A 139 -2.84 -11.83 -13.72
C PHE A 139 -2.87 -13.36 -13.77
N ARG A 140 -1.89 -14.04 -13.17
CA ARG A 140 -1.83 -15.51 -13.11
C ARG A 140 -2.58 -16.10 -11.94
N LEU A 141 -2.94 -15.28 -10.96
CA LEU A 141 -3.73 -15.71 -9.82
C LEU A 141 -5.16 -15.98 -10.28
N THR A 142 -5.75 -17.03 -9.72
CA THR A 142 -7.18 -17.31 -9.89
C THR A 142 -8.02 -16.18 -9.28
N ALA A 143 -9.30 -16.13 -9.65
CA ALA A 143 -10.22 -15.13 -9.08
C ALA A 143 -10.41 -15.28 -7.56
N ALA A 144 -10.25 -16.49 -7.01
CA ALA A 144 -10.29 -16.71 -5.56
C ALA A 144 -9.04 -16.13 -4.89
N GLU A 145 -7.86 -16.40 -5.44
CA GLU A 145 -6.59 -15.86 -4.95
C GLU A 145 -6.53 -14.33 -5.04
N ARG A 146 -6.98 -13.73 -6.15
CA ARG A 146 -7.04 -12.25 -6.23
C ARG A 146 -7.95 -11.64 -5.17
N ARG A 147 -9.10 -12.26 -4.87
CA ARG A 147 -10.00 -11.79 -3.82
C ARG A 147 -9.37 -11.90 -2.44
N ALA A 148 -8.73 -13.03 -2.12
CA ALA A 148 -8.02 -13.21 -0.86
C ALA A 148 -6.86 -12.21 -0.70
N LEU A 149 -6.16 -11.90 -1.80
CA LEU A 149 -5.09 -10.91 -1.82
C LEU A 149 -5.60 -9.49 -1.55
N ALA A 150 -6.75 -9.13 -2.14
CA ALA A 150 -7.38 -7.83 -1.96
C ALA A 150 -7.99 -7.61 -0.57
N ALA A 151 -8.47 -8.69 0.07
CA ALA A 151 -9.08 -8.61 1.39
C ALA A 151 -8.08 -8.19 2.50
N LEU A 152 -6.78 -8.51 2.33
CA LEU A 152 -5.75 -8.26 3.34
C LEU A 152 -6.09 -8.85 4.72
N ASP A 153 -6.71 -10.03 4.78
CA ASP A 153 -7.15 -10.65 6.05
C ASP A 153 -6.13 -11.63 6.65
N ALA A 154 -5.22 -12.17 5.84
CA ALA A 154 -4.29 -13.20 6.27
C ALA A 154 -2.82 -12.77 6.16
N ASP A 155 -2.03 -13.14 7.19
CA ASP A 155 -0.58 -12.94 7.25
C ASP A 155 0.22 -14.10 6.63
N SER A 156 -0.46 -15.21 6.33
CA SER A 156 0.07 -16.42 5.70
C SER A 156 -0.77 -16.81 4.49
N TRP A 157 -0.12 -17.36 3.48
CA TRP A 157 -0.78 -17.85 2.28
C TRP A 157 -0.84 -19.38 2.27
N HIS A 158 -1.90 -19.94 1.70
CA HIS A 158 -2.02 -21.37 1.43
C HIS A 158 -2.27 -21.55 -0.07
N GLY A 159 -1.38 -22.25 -0.78
CA GLY A 159 -1.49 -22.48 -2.23
C GLY A 159 -0.14 -22.55 -2.94
N SER A 160 -0.16 -22.55 -4.27
CA SER A 160 1.03 -22.73 -5.13
C SER A 160 2.10 -21.63 -5.01
N TYR A 161 1.76 -20.50 -4.38
CA TYR A 161 2.65 -19.34 -4.18
C TYR A 161 2.86 -19.00 -2.68
N ALA A 162 2.61 -19.96 -1.79
CA ALA A 162 2.93 -19.86 -0.37
C ALA A 162 4.44 -19.84 -0.10
#